data_AF-A0A933CC86-F1
#
_entry.id   AF-A0A933CC86-F1
#
_cell.length_a   1.000
_cell.length_b   1.000
_cell.length_c   1.000
_cell.angle_alpha   90.00
_cell.angle_beta   90.00
_cell.angle_gamma   90.00
#
_symmetry.space_group_name_H-M   'P 1'
#
loop_
_entity.id
_entity.type
_entity.pdbx_description
1 polymer ?
#
loop_
_entity_poly.entity_id
_entity_poly.type
_entity_poly.pdbx_seq_one_letter_code
_entity_poly.pdbx_strand_id
1 'polypeptide(L)'
;MSPLIRIPLGLAIMVVGFLMVKKTDVVLSWFGQVPFAEAKFGPGGSRFFYKLLGIVITFIGIFVATNVISGILEDLAGLLTHTRS
;
A
#
# COMPACT_ATOMS: atom_id res chain seq x y z
N MET A 1 -13.60 1.82 13.25
CA MET A 1 -12.64 0.98 14.02
C MET A 1 -11.90 1.87 14.99
N SER A 2 -11.67 1.41 16.23
CA SER A 2 -11.02 2.23 17.24
C SER A 2 -9.62 2.67 16.78
N PRO A 3 -9.20 3.93 17.10
CA PRO A 3 -7.89 4.45 16.73
C PRO A 3 -6.72 3.55 17.14
N LEU A 4 -6.89 2.87 18.27
CA LEU A 4 -5.92 1.99 18.89
C LEU A 4 -5.64 0.70 18.09
N ILE A 5 -6.56 0.26 17.22
CA ILE A 5 -6.39 -0.97 16.41
C ILE A 5 -5.92 -0.63 15.00
N ARG A 6 -6.42 0.47 14.42
CA ARG A 6 -6.10 0.87 13.04
C ARG A 6 -4.64 1.32 12.86
N ILE A 7 -4.08 2.04 13.83
CA ILE A 7 -2.69 2.53 13.76
C ILE A 7 -1.69 1.36 13.75
N PRO A 8 -1.68 0.42 14.72
CA PRO A 8 -0.74 -0.70 14.70
C PRO A 8 -0.99 -1.65 13.51
N LEU A 9 -2.24 -1.82 13.07
CA LEU A 9 -2.55 -2.61 11.88
C LEU A 9 -1.98 -1.98 10.60
N GLY A 10 -2.19 -0.68 10.40
CA GLY A 10 -1.63 0.04 9.25
C GLY A 10 -0.11 0.06 9.27
N LEU A 11 0.50 0.19 10.46
CA LEU A 11 1.95 0.11 10.66
C LEU A 11 2.48 -1.29 10.34
N ALA A 12 1.77 -2.36 10.75
CA ALA A 12 2.13 -3.73 10.40
C ALA A 12 2.08 -3.96 8.88
N ILE A 13 1.03 -3.48 8.21
CA ILE A 13 0.90 -3.57 6.74
C ILE A 13 2.02 -2.79 6.05
N MET A 14 2.35 -1.60 6.55
CA MET A 14 3.45 -0.78 6.03
C MET A 14 4.80 -1.50 6.17
N VAL A 15 5.07 -2.13 7.31
CA VAL A 15 6.29 -2.92 7.54
C VAL A 15 6.34 -4.12 6.60
N VAL A 16 5.22 -4.82 6.39
CA VAL A 16 5.15 -5.93 5.44
C VAL A 16 5.43 -5.45 4.01
N GLY A 17 4.81 -4.35 3.58
CA GLY A 17 5.08 -3.74 2.27
C GLY A 17 6.54 -3.36 2.10
N PHE A 18 7.14 -2.73 3.10
CA PHE A 18 8.56 -2.36 3.10
C PHE A 18 9.48 -3.59 3.03
N LEU A 19 9.18 -4.64 3.80
CA LEU A 19 9.95 -5.89 3.75
C LEU A 19 9.85 -6.56 2.37
N MET A 20 8.71 -6.46 1.71
CA MET A 20 8.51 -6.96 0.35
C MET A 20 9.36 -6.20 -0.68
N VAL A 21 9.53 -4.88 -0.51
CA VAL A 21 10.44 -4.05 -1.32
C VAL A 21 11.91 -4.35 -1.01
N LYS A 22 12.27 -4.51 0.26
CA LYS A 22 13.66 -4.77 0.68
C LYS A 22 14.11 -6.18 0.28
N LYS A 23 13.25 -7.18 0.42
CA LYS A 23 13.54 -8.60 0.15
C LYS A 23 12.84 -9.08 -1.12
N THR A 24 12.95 -8.31 -2.20
CA THR A 24 12.33 -8.68 -3.49
C THR A 24 12.85 -10.02 -4.02
N ASP A 25 14.12 -10.38 -3.79
CA ASP A 25 14.66 -11.66 -4.25
C ASP A 25 14.00 -12.86 -3.55
N VAL A 26 13.57 -12.70 -2.29
CA VAL A 26 12.82 -13.74 -1.57
C VAL A 26 11.44 -13.91 -2.20
N VAL A 27 10.76 -12.79 -2.48
CA VAL A 27 9.45 -12.78 -3.14
C VAL A 27 9.56 -13.40 -4.55
N LEU A 28 10.60 -13.04 -5.30
CA LEU A 28 10.89 -13.60 -6.61
C LEU A 28 11.19 -15.11 -6.53
N SER A 29 11.89 -15.56 -5.49
CA SER A 29 12.19 -16.99 -5.31
C SER A 29 10.96 -17.82 -4.97
N TRP A 30 9.94 -17.22 -4.34
CA TRP A 30 8.69 -17.90 -3.97
C TRP A 30 7.67 -17.91 -5.10
N PHE A 31 7.51 -16.79 -5.81
CA PHE A 31 6.51 -16.64 -6.87
C PHE A 31 7.05 -16.87 -8.28
N GLY A 32 8.36 -16.84 -8.47
CA GLY A 32 9.00 -16.99 -9.78
C GLY A 32 8.95 -15.71 -10.63
N GLN A 33 9.37 -15.85 -11.89
CA GLN A 33 9.31 -14.76 -12.86
C GLN A 33 7.89 -14.61 -13.42
N VAL A 34 7.42 -13.38 -13.57
CA VAL A 34 6.10 -13.06 -14.11
C VAL A 34 6.24 -12.77 -15.61
N PRO A 35 5.63 -13.57 -16.52
CA PRO A 35 5.78 -13.39 -17.96
C PRO A 35 5.32 -12.01 -18.47
N PHE A 36 4.25 -11.47 -17.86
CA PHE A 36 3.75 -10.12 -18.15
C PHE A 36 4.77 -9.04 -17.79
N ALA A 37 5.46 -9.20 -16.66
CA ALA A 37 6.45 -8.23 -16.20
C ALA A 37 7.71 -8.28 -17.07
N GLU A 38 8.18 -9.47 -17.46
CA GLU A 38 9.30 -9.62 -18.39
C GLU A 38 8.95 -9.05 -19.78
N ALA A 39 7.72 -9.26 -20.27
CA ALA A 39 7.28 -8.73 -21.57
C ALA A 39 7.12 -7.20 -21.59
N LYS A 40 6.79 -6.57 -20.46
CA LYS A 40 6.59 -5.11 -20.35
C LYS A 40 7.84 -4.34 -19.94
N PHE A 41 8.66 -4.90 -19.05
CA PHE A 41 9.82 -4.22 -18.47
C PHE A 41 11.16 -4.79 -18.96
N GLY A 42 11.14 -5.84 -19.79
CA GLY A 42 12.35 -6.48 -20.30
C GLY A 42 12.97 -7.48 -19.31
N PRO A 43 14.22 -7.93 -19.57
CA PRO A 43 14.89 -8.94 -18.76
C PRO A 43 15.07 -8.49 -17.30
N GLY A 44 14.50 -9.26 -16.36
CA GLY A 44 14.49 -8.93 -14.93
C GLY A 44 13.34 -8.01 -14.53
N GLY A 45 12.39 -7.76 -15.43
CA GLY A 45 11.19 -6.97 -15.21
C GLY A 45 10.34 -7.46 -14.03
N SER A 46 10.38 -8.76 -13.73
CA SER A 46 9.71 -9.35 -12.56
C SER A 46 10.20 -8.74 -11.25
N ARG A 47 11.50 -8.47 -11.10
CA ARG A 47 12.05 -7.83 -9.89
C ARG A 47 11.50 -6.42 -9.71
N PHE A 48 11.43 -5.67 -10.81
CA PHE A 48 10.88 -4.31 -10.78
C PHE A 48 9.39 -4.34 -10.42
N PHE A 49 8.63 -5.27 -10.99
CA PHE A 49 7.21 -5.44 -10.71
C PHE A 49 6.92 -5.76 -9.24
N TYR A 50 7.66 -6.68 -8.63
CA TYR A 50 7.50 -6.99 -7.20
C TYR A 50 7.86 -5.82 -6.28
N LYS A 51 8.85 -5.01 -6.64
CA LYS A 51 9.15 -3.75 -5.91
C LYS A 51 8.01 -2.76 -6.03
N LEU A 52 7.45 -2.60 -7.23
CA LEU A 52 6.32 -1.70 -7.45
C LEU A 52 5.10 -2.12 -6.62
N LEU A 53 4.83 -3.42 -6.57
CA LEU A 53 3.74 -3.99 -5.78
C LEU A 53 3.97 -3.79 -4.27
N GLY A 54 5.20 -4.00 -3.79
CA GLY A 54 5.55 -3.71 -2.39
C GLY A 54 5.42 -2.23 -2.02
N ILE A 55 5.75 -1.32 -2.93
CA ILE A 55 5.54 0.13 -2.75
C ILE A 55 4.04 0.42 -2.61
N VAL A 56 3.20 -0.13 -3.49
CA VAL A 56 1.74 0.04 -3.43
C VAL A 56 1.18 -0.50 -2.10
N ILE A 57 1.61 -1.66 -1.64
CA ILE A 57 1.20 -2.21 -0.33
C ILE A 57 1.62 -1.29 0.82
N THR A 58 2.81 -0.70 0.74
CA THR A 58 3.29 0.27 1.74
C THR A 58 2.37 1.49 1.79
N PHE A 59 1.98 2.03 0.63
CA PHE A 59 1.01 3.13 0.55
C PHE A 59 -0.37 2.75 1.11
N ILE A 60 -0.84 1.53 0.84
CA ILE A 60 -2.10 1.03 1.42
C ILE A 60 -1.99 0.98 2.94
N GLY A 61 -0.87 0.51 3.49
CA GLY A 61 -0.61 0.52 4.94
C GLY A 61 -0.68 1.92 5.54
N ILE A 62 -0.12 2.92 4.85
CA ILE A 62 -0.20 4.33 5.24
C ILE A 62 -1.64 4.85 5.20
N PHE A 63 -2.41 4.54 4.14
CA PHE A 63 -3.81 4.94 4.04
C PHE A 63 -4.67 4.34 5.17
N VAL A 64 -4.43 3.08 5.52
CA VAL A 64 -5.11 2.38 6.62
C VAL A 64 -4.70 2.99 7.98
N ALA A 65 -3.42 3.29 8.18
CA ALA A 65 -2.92 3.90 9.41
C ALA A 65 -3.50 5.31 9.66
N THR A 66 -3.49 6.15 8.62
CA THR A 66 -3.96 7.55 8.69
C THR A 66 -5.48 7.67 8.62
N ASN A 67 -6.18 6.59 8.26
CA ASN A 67 -7.64 6.55 8.12
C ASN A 67 -8.18 7.69 7.21
N VAL A 68 -7.47 7.94 6.11
CA VAL A 68 -7.71 9.06 5.20
C VAL A 68 -9.16 9.09 4.69
N ILE A 69 -9.77 7.91 4.52
CA ILE A 69 -11.17 7.77 4.07
C ILE A 69 -12.16 8.44 5.03
N SER A 70 -11.96 8.32 6.35
CA SER A 70 -12.83 9.01 7.30
C SER A 70 -12.65 10.52 7.24
N GLY A 71 -11.42 11.01 7.13
CA GLY A 71 -11.15 12.45 7.01
C GLY A 71 -11.74 13.05 5.74
N ILE A 72 -11.63 12.35 4.60
CA ILE A 72 -12.23 12.80 3.34
C ILE A 72 -13.76 12.78 3.43
N LEU A 73 -14.37 11.75 3.99
CA LEU A 73 -15.83 11.68 4.11
C LEU A 73 -16.39 12.74 5.07
N GLU A 74 -15.66 13.07 6.13
CA GLU A 74 -16.03 14.12 7.08
C GLU A 74 -15.89 15.52 6.47
N ASP A 75 -14.82 15.76 5.71
CA ASP A 75 -14.59 17.03 5.00
C ASP A 75 -15.60 17.24 3.85
N LEU A 76 -15.89 16.18 3.09
CA LEU A 76 -16.95 16.19 2.07
C LEU A 76 -18.34 16.34 2.68
N ALA A 77 -18.62 15.68 3.82
CA ALA A 77 -19.87 15.86 4.53
C ALA A 77 -20.01 17.30 5.04
N GLY A 78 -18.94 17.90 5.58
CA GLY A 78 -18.93 19.30 6.01
C GLY A 78 -19.16 20.29 4.87
N LEU A 79 -18.56 20.03 3.70
CA LEU A 79 -18.77 20.80 2.48
C LEU A 79 -20.23 20.73 2.00
N LEU A 80 -20.83 19.53 1.99
CA LEU A 80 -22.19 19.30 1.50
C LEU A 80 -23.29 19.72 2.49
N THR A 81 -23.00 19.68 3.79
CA THR A 81 -23.96 20.07 4.85
C THR A 81 -23.85 21.55 5.25
N HIS A 82 -22.94 22.31 4.64
CA HIS A 82 -22.80 23.76 4.81
C HIS A 82 -22.70 24.22 6.28
N THR A 83 -22.15 23.40 7.16
CA THR A 83 -21.86 23.83 8.54
C THR A 83 -20.47 24.47 8.55
N ARG A 84 -20.43 25.79 8.30
CA ARG A 84 -19.32 26.63 8.73
C ARG A 84 -19.44 26.82 10.24
N SER A 85 -18.51 26.29 11.01
CA SER A 85 -18.23 26.79 12.37
C SER A 85 -16.76 27.14 12.45
#